data_AF-A0A177BAF0-F1
#
_entry.id   AF-A0A177BAF0-F1
#
_cell.length_a   1.000
_cell.length_b   1.000
_cell.length_c   1.000
_cell.angle_alpha   90.00
_cell.angle_beta   90.00
_cell.angle_gamma   90.00
#
_symmetry.space_group_name_H-M   'P 1'
#
loop_
_entity.id
_entity.type
_entity.pdbx_description
1 polymer ?
#
loop_
_entity_poly.entity_id
_entity_poly.type
_entity_poly.pdbx_seq_one_letter_code
_entity_poly.pdbx_strand_id
1 'polypeptide(L)'
;MYLILLSLHLSSSLYGKEWPDGTYTLLMPKSGCPGGITNWKVGYRIHRTNLGNSQAPNSNFKNKIGTKSIKLSFCTKSKLVINYKSRGNIWPSGAYCIFEHSKCPKSFSQSDVKFDDPNWIFINGNSKAGFLPSGEYNQNTVYSFCCRKDTLRKLYKMILPIEKPFYLIKQGNNECPNVKDMSKQVESITWATSVYLNTFYIRGNVTPAITKWQKDGPFFVKLSFCYYKKLKYEILQKNKERSNRLVVIIIFMILSILIMITLVGFFLYKYGDKKKWFPFLKSNDKTLPDPRHSTGTDYIPEKQIYFISNHQQVPNNGNAHTYDQNNYYVPNDQYTEAVGNEEFYKADDFSRPYH
;
A
#
# COMPACT_ATOMS: atom_id res chain seq x y z
N MET A 1 32.90 13.82 27.91
CA MET A 1 32.66 14.15 26.49
C MET A 1 31.92 13.06 25.71
N TYR A 2 32.19 11.76 25.95
CA TYR A 2 31.47 10.64 25.30
C TYR A 2 29.97 10.52 25.64
N LEU A 3 29.57 10.86 26.87
CA LEU A 3 28.16 10.81 27.29
C LEU A 3 27.27 11.86 26.62
N ILE A 4 27.83 13.02 26.22
CA ILE A 4 27.09 14.10 25.56
C ILE A 4 26.84 13.77 24.06
N LEU A 5 27.79 13.06 23.43
CA LEU A 5 27.64 12.56 22.06
C LEU A 5 26.58 11.45 21.95
N LEU A 6 26.41 10.59 22.97
CA LEU A 6 25.33 9.61 23.00
C LEU A 6 23.94 10.26 23.13
N SER A 7 23.81 11.31 23.94
CA SER A 7 22.55 12.05 24.08
C SER A 7 22.15 12.83 22.82
N LEU A 8 23.11 13.32 22.04
CA LEU A 8 22.85 13.99 20.75
C LEU A 8 22.54 13.01 19.60
N HIS A 9 22.93 11.74 19.70
CA HIS A 9 22.55 10.68 18.76
C HIS A 9 21.18 10.04 19.04
N LEU A 10 20.67 10.16 20.26
CA LEU A 10 19.33 9.66 20.60
C LEU A 10 18.22 10.68 20.30
N SER A 11 18.53 11.99 20.27
CA SER A 11 17.56 13.04 19.93
C SER A 11 17.28 13.21 18.43
N SER A 12 18.03 12.53 17.55
CA SER A 12 17.93 12.69 16.08
C SER A 12 17.07 11.63 15.36
N SER A 13 16.33 10.75 16.06
CA SER A 13 15.95 9.44 15.50
C SER A 13 14.45 9.13 15.37
N LEU A 14 13.55 10.12 15.43
CA LEU A 14 12.09 9.91 15.18
C LEU A 14 11.57 10.57 13.89
N TYR A 15 12.34 11.49 13.30
CA TYR A 15 11.93 12.17 12.07
C TYR A 15 11.74 11.15 10.93
N GLY A 16 10.54 11.06 10.39
CA GLY A 16 10.18 10.07 9.37
C GLY A 16 9.94 8.64 9.89
N LYS A 17 9.93 8.40 11.22
CA LYS A 17 9.54 7.12 11.82
C LYS A 17 8.15 7.14 12.46
N GLU A 18 7.69 8.31 12.86
CA GLU A 18 6.33 8.52 13.37
C GLU A 18 5.49 9.29 12.35
N TRP A 19 4.21 8.96 12.27
CA TRP A 19 3.31 9.68 11.39
C TRP A 19 2.94 11.07 11.95
N PRO A 20 2.68 12.05 11.06
CA PRO A 20 2.41 13.42 11.48
C PRO A 20 1.28 13.61 12.50
N ASP A 21 1.37 14.72 13.23
CA ASP A 21 0.47 15.09 14.31
C ASP A 21 -0.98 15.28 13.82
N GLY A 22 -1.91 15.13 14.77
CA GLY A 22 -3.34 15.18 14.51
C GLY A 22 -4.00 13.80 14.49
N THR A 23 -5.31 13.83 14.36
CA THR A 23 -6.16 12.66 14.21
C THR A 23 -6.69 12.59 12.79
N TYR A 24 -6.61 11.41 12.18
CA TYR A 24 -7.03 11.22 10.80
C TYR A 24 -7.14 9.74 10.48
N THR A 25 -7.73 9.45 9.32
CA THR A 25 -7.92 8.11 8.81
C THR A 25 -7.32 7.96 7.42
N LEU A 26 -6.67 6.84 7.17
CA LEU A 26 -6.15 6.42 5.87
C LEU A 26 -6.86 5.15 5.41
N LEU A 27 -6.94 4.96 4.09
CA LEU A 27 -7.42 3.72 3.52
C LEU A 27 -6.37 2.61 3.72
N MET A 28 -6.81 1.41 4.08
CA MET A 28 -5.94 0.28 4.41
C MET A 28 -5.46 -0.46 3.15
N PRO A 29 -4.13 -0.59 2.94
CA PRO A 29 -3.59 -1.52 1.96
C PRO A 29 -3.69 -2.99 2.36
N LYS A 30 -3.53 -3.91 1.39
CA LYS A 30 -3.47 -5.36 1.61
C LYS A 30 -2.41 -5.76 2.63
N SER A 31 -1.31 -5.01 2.72
CA SER A 31 -0.23 -5.18 3.70
C SER A 31 -0.63 -4.81 5.14
N GLY A 32 -1.87 -4.35 5.37
CA GLY A 32 -2.34 -3.85 6.65
C GLY A 32 -2.04 -2.36 6.84
N CYS A 33 -2.24 -1.86 8.07
CA CYS A 33 -2.02 -0.45 8.35
C CYS A 33 -0.58 0.01 8.12
N PRO A 34 -0.38 1.30 7.80
CA PRO A 34 0.95 1.86 7.61
C PRO A 34 1.87 1.56 8.80
N GLY A 35 3.17 1.46 8.52
CA GLY A 35 4.17 1.21 9.55
C GLY A 35 4.51 2.46 10.35
N GLY A 36 5.65 2.42 11.02
CA GLY A 36 6.08 3.42 11.98
C GLY A 36 5.65 3.08 13.40
N ILE A 37 5.95 4.00 14.32
CA ILE A 37 5.68 3.83 15.76
C ILE A 37 4.20 4.10 16.11
N THR A 38 3.43 4.63 15.15
CA THR A 38 2.03 4.99 15.33
C THR A 38 1.14 3.77 15.57
N ASN A 39 0.35 3.81 16.66
CA ASN A 39 -0.62 2.77 16.99
C ASN A 39 -1.94 2.99 16.23
N TRP A 40 -2.08 2.33 15.08
CA TRP A 40 -3.25 2.41 14.23
C TRP A 40 -4.42 1.61 14.79
N LYS A 41 -5.60 2.24 14.83
CA LYS A 41 -6.87 1.55 15.05
C LYS A 41 -7.49 1.16 13.71
N VAL A 42 -8.19 0.04 13.68
CA VAL A 42 -8.82 -0.47 12.47
C VAL A 42 -10.32 -0.27 12.50
N GLY A 43 -10.89 -0.07 11.32
CA GLY A 43 -12.33 -0.03 11.13
C GLY A 43 -12.69 -0.41 9.71
N TYR A 44 -13.96 -0.63 9.47
CA TYR A 44 -14.46 -0.85 8.12
C TYR A 44 -15.89 -0.35 7.97
N ARG A 45 -16.23 -0.08 6.71
CA ARG A 45 -17.56 0.32 6.32
C ARG A 45 -17.95 -0.41 5.04
N ILE A 46 -19.14 -1.00 5.03
CA ILE A 46 -19.74 -1.68 3.88
C ILE A 46 -20.88 -0.83 3.37
N HIS A 47 -20.71 -0.20 2.21
CA HIS A 47 -21.77 0.54 1.55
C HIS A 47 -22.50 -0.37 0.62
N ARG A 48 -23.82 -0.21 0.55
CA ARG A 48 -24.55 -0.71 -0.59
C ARG A 48 -24.41 0.27 -1.75
N THR A 49 -24.35 -0.29 -2.94
CA THR A 49 -24.19 0.42 -4.19
C THR A 49 -25.15 -0.17 -5.23
N ASN A 50 -25.27 0.49 -6.37
CA ASN A 50 -25.83 -0.15 -7.55
C ASN A 50 -24.81 -1.11 -8.19
N LEU A 51 -25.22 -1.74 -9.29
CA LEU A 51 -24.37 -2.62 -10.10
C LEU A 51 -23.28 -1.84 -10.82
N GLY A 52 -22.11 -2.46 -11.00
CA GLY A 52 -21.01 -1.89 -11.79
C GLY A 52 -19.86 -1.29 -10.97
N ASN A 53 -19.73 -1.68 -9.70
CA ASN A 53 -18.56 -1.35 -8.90
C ASN A 53 -17.28 -1.92 -9.52
N SER A 54 -16.19 -1.17 -9.40
CA SER A 54 -14.88 -1.63 -9.84
C SER A 54 -13.77 -0.98 -9.01
N GLN A 55 -12.56 -1.50 -9.17
CA GLN A 55 -11.34 -0.88 -8.66
C GLN A 55 -10.24 -1.02 -9.70
N ALA A 56 -9.17 -0.23 -9.55
CA ALA A 56 -8.02 -0.32 -10.44
C ALA A 56 -7.49 -1.78 -10.52
N PRO A 57 -7.10 -2.26 -11.73
CA PRO A 57 -6.49 -3.57 -11.90
C PRO A 57 -5.27 -3.73 -11.00
N ASN A 58 -5.09 -4.91 -10.41
CA ASN A 58 -3.97 -5.21 -9.50
C ASN A 58 -3.82 -4.23 -8.33
N SER A 59 -4.93 -3.60 -7.90
CA SER A 59 -4.92 -2.67 -6.78
C SER A 59 -4.48 -3.33 -5.46
N ASN A 60 -3.92 -2.49 -4.61
CA ASN A 60 -3.38 -2.88 -3.31
C ASN A 60 -4.34 -2.58 -2.17
N PHE A 61 -5.61 -2.28 -2.46
CA PHE A 61 -6.63 -2.04 -1.45
C PHE A 61 -6.94 -3.32 -0.67
N LYS A 62 -7.07 -3.23 0.66
CA LYS A 62 -7.63 -4.31 1.49
C LYS A 62 -9.14 -4.49 1.28
N ASN A 63 -9.75 -3.56 0.56
CA ASN A 63 -11.18 -3.46 0.29
C ASN A 63 -11.74 -4.71 -0.39
N LYS A 64 -13.05 -4.90 -0.27
CA LYS A 64 -13.79 -5.91 -1.04
C LYS A 64 -14.79 -5.22 -1.95
N ILE A 65 -14.72 -5.51 -3.24
CA ILE A 65 -15.66 -5.01 -4.24
C ILE A 65 -16.66 -6.12 -4.51
N GLY A 66 -17.90 -5.94 -4.05
CA GLY A 66 -19.03 -6.78 -4.40
C GLY A 66 -19.82 -6.20 -5.56
N THR A 67 -20.75 -6.97 -6.10
CA THR A 67 -21.61 -6.55 -7.21
C THR A 67 -22.55 -5.40 -6.83
N LYS A 68 -23.08 -5.42 -5.60
CA LYS A 68 -24.00 -4.40 -5.05
C LYS A 68 -23.50 -3.80 -3.72
N SER A 69 -22.22 -3.99 -3.40
CA SER A 69 -21.65 -3.42 -2.18
C SER A 69 -20.15 -3.21 -2.29
N ILE A 70 -19.62 -2.27 -1.51
CA ILE A 70 -18.19 -2.06 -1.36
C ILE A 70 -17.84 -2.00 0.11
N LYS A 71 -16.86 -2.81 0.51
CA LYS A 71 -16.23 -2.74 1.84
C LYS A 71 -14.96 -1.93 1.78
N LEU A 72 -14.93 -0.76 2.40
CA LEU A 72 -13.72 0.01 2.66
C LEU A 72 -13.14 -0.36 4.03
N SER A 73 -11.84 -0.59 4.09
CA SER A 73 -11.12 -0.85 5.34
C SER A 73 -10.19 0.31 5.66
N PHE A 74 -10.10 0.68 6.93
CA PHE A 74 -9.49 1.93 7.38
C PHE A 74 -8.45 1.71 8.47
N CYS A 75 -7.46 2.60 8.48
CA CYS A 75 -6.46 2.75 9.51
C CYS A 75 -6.57 4.16 10.10
N THR A 76 -6.91 4.24 11.37
CA THR A 76 -7.24 5.49 12.05
C THR A 76 -6.24 5.77 13.15
N LYS A 77 -5.59 6.94 13.08
CA LYS A 77 -4.82 7.51 14.19
C LYS A 77 -5.81 8.32 15.03
N SER A 78 -6.34 7.70 16.09
CA SER A 78 -7.41 8.29 16.91
C SER A 78 -6.92 9.06 18.14
N LYS A 79 -5.64 8.99 18.48
CA LYS A 79 -5.05 9.73 19.60
C LYS A 79 -4.26 10.92 19.09
N LEU A 80 -4.57 12.10 19.62
CA LEU A 80 -3.71 13.27 19.50
C LEU A 80 -2.43 13.01 20.29
N VAL A 81 -1.34 12.75 19.58
CA VAL A 81 0.00 12.78 20.17
C VAL A 81 0.55 14.16 19.89
N ILE A 82 0.59 15.01 20.92
CA ILE A 82 1.31 16.30 20.88
C ILE A 82 2.62 16.05 21.63
N ASN A 83 3.67 15.68 20.91
CA ASN A 83 4.97 15.50 21.54
C ASN A 83 5.68 16.85 21.62
N TYR A 84 5.56 17.54 22.74
CA TYR A 84 6.14 18.87 22.96
C TYR A 84 7.69 18.93 22.84
N LYS A 85 8.39 17.77 22.92
CA LYS A 85 9.85 17.69 22.77
C LYS A 85 10.31 17.54 21.31
N SER A 86 9.45 17.08 20.42
CA SER A 86 9.67 17.21 18.98
C SER A 86 8.91 18.45 18.53
N ARG A 87 9.57 19.47 17.97
CA ARG A 87 8.83 20.44 17.13
C ARG A 87 8.02 19.61 16.14
N GLY A 88 6.69 19.62 16.29
CA GLY A 88 5.77 18.54 15.94
C GLY A 88 6.06 17.85 14.60
N ASN A 89 5.75 16.56 14.50
CA ASN A 89 5.81 15.86 13.22
C ASN A 89 4.73 16.48 12.32
N ILE A 90 5.05 17.56 11.62
CA ILE A 90 4.08 18.31 10.82
C ILE A 90 3.88 17.56 9.50
N TRP A 91 2.63 17.54 9.03
CA TRP A 91 2.35 17.00 7.72
C TRP A 91 3.14 17.75 6.64
N PRO A 92 3.88 17.05 5.77
CA PRO A 92 4.67 17.69 4.73
C PRO A 92 3.77 18.40 3.71
N SER A 93 4.22 19.54 3.19
CA SER A 93 3.52 20.28 2.13
C SER A 93 3.37 19.45 0.85
N GLY A 94 2.24 19.64 0.16
CA GLY A 94 1.93 18.95 -1.08
C GLY A 94 0.46 19.05 -1.47
N ALA A 95 0.08 18.37 -2.56
CA ALA A 95 -1.30 18.28 -3.03
C ALA A 95 -1.87 16.88 -2.79
N TYR A 96 -2.52 16.68 -1.65
CA TYR A 96 -3.12 15.39 -1.26
C TYR A 96 -4.21 15.59 -0.21
N CYS A 97 -5.03 14.56 -0.02
CA CYS A 97 -6.02 14.50 1.04
C CYS A 97 -5.85 13.25 1.90
N ILE A 98 -6.47 13.30 3.08
CA ILE A 98 -6.67 12.19 4.01
C ILE A 98 -8.14 12.21 4.46
N PHE A 99 -8.66 11.10 4.97
CA PHE A 99 -9.97 11.16 5.59
C PHE A 99 -9.86 11.86 6.94
N GLU A 100 -10.84 12.70 7.24
CA GLU A 100 -10.91 13.38 8.53
C GLU A 100 -11.19 12.38 9.65
N HIS A 101 -10.60 12.60 10.82
CA HIS A 101 -11.05 11.96 12.06
C HIS A 101 -11.11 13.02 13.16
N SER A 102 -12.32 13.36 13.60
CA SER A 102 -12.65 14.44 14.55
C SER A 102 -12.41 15.87 14.05
N LYS A 103 -11.20 16.21 13.60
CA LYS A 103 -10.85 17.53 13.06
C LYS A 103 -9.66 17.43 12.12
N CYS A 104 -9.61 18.30 11.11
CA CYS A 104 -8.46 18.36 10.22
C CYS A 104 -7.16 18.78 10.91
N PRO A 105 -6.03 18.10 10.61
CA PRO A 105 -4.71 18.55 11.04
C PRO A 105 -4.39 19.95 10.52
N LYS A 106 -3.44 20.62 11.20
CA LYS A 106 -3.00 21.97 10.81
C LYS A 106 -2.59 22.01 9.33
N SER A 107 -2.97 23.09 8.64
CA SER A 107 -2.72 23.34 7.21
C SER A 107 -3.53 22.50 6.22
N PHE A 108 -4.51 21.71 6.69
CA PHE A 108 -5.53 21.12 5.82
C PHE A 108 -6.82 21.93 5.87
N SER A 109 -7.48 22.02 4.72
CA SER A 109 -8.86 22.50 4.59
C SER A 109 -9.82 21.32 4.60
N GLN A 110 -10.95 21.48 5.27
CA GLN A 110 -12.02 20.48 5.28
C GLN A 110 -12.77 20.48 3.93
N SER A 111 -13.23 19.31 3.53
CA SER A 111 -14.16 19.09 2.41
C SER A 111 -15.02 17.87 2.67
N ASP A 112 -16.21 17.82 2.08
CA ASP A 112 -17.13 16.69 2.24
C ASP A 112 -17.53 16.14 0.88
N VAL A 113 -17.74 14.83 0.83
CA VAL A 113 -18.31 14.17 -0.35
C VAL A 113 -19.44 13.28 0.08
N LYS A 114 -20.62 13.54 -0.47
CA LYS A 114 -21.78 12.66 -0.31
C LYS A 114 -21.85 11.67 -1.45
N PHE A 115 -21.86 10.40 -1.11
CA PHE A 115 -22.17 9.28 -1.98
C PHE A 115 -23.63 8.92 -1.76
N ASP A 116 -24.39 8.96 -2.85
CA ASP A 116 -25.80 8.66 -2.85
C ASP A 116 -25.98 7.15 -2.99
N ASP A 117 -26.21 6.48 -1.87
CA ASP A 117 -26.45 5.04 -1.83
C ASP A 117 -27.83 4.76 -2.45
N PRO A 118 -28.06 3.61 -3.10
CA PRO A 118 -29.33 3.33 -3.74
C PRO A 118 -30.48 3.27 -2.73
N ASN A 119 -31.49 4.12 -2.94
CA ASN A 119 -32.74 4.17 -2.17
C ASN A 119 -33.67 3.03 -2.58
N TRP A 120 -33.44 1.83 -2.07
CA TRP A 120 -34.48 0.81 -2.06
C TRP A 120 -34.99 0.64 -0.64
N ILE A 121 -36.27 0.94 -0.50
CA ILE A 121 -36.95 1.40 0.71
C ILE A 121 -36.96 0.38 1.87
N PHE A 122 -36.46 -0.85 1.71
CA PHE A 122 -36.77 -1.94 2.66
C PHE A 122 -35.63 -2.79 3.20
N ILE A 123 -34.35 -2.56 2.85
CA ILE A 123 -33.25 -3.26 3.54
C ILE A 123 -32.11 -2.28 3.68
N ASN A 124 -31.57 -2.02 4.87
CA ASN A 124 -30.30 -1.29 5.02
C ASN A 124 -29.15 -2.29 5.08
N GLY A 125 -28.53 -2.59 3.94
CA GLY A 125 -27.36 -3.47 3.83
C GLY A 125 -26.04 -2.80 4.22
N ASN A 126 -26.14 -1.59 4.76
CA ASN A 126 -25.06 -0.78 5.23
C ASN A 126 -24.57 -1.33 6.59
N SER A 127 -23.29 -1.66 6.70
CA SER A 127 -22.69 -2.08 7.97
C SER A 127 -21.40 -1.31 8.25
N LYS A 128 -21.04 -1.16 9.52
CA LYS A 128 -19.81 -0.46 9.96
C LYS A 128 -19.32 -1.02 11.30
N ALA A 129 -18.01 -1.02 11.52
CA ALA A 129 -17.43 -1.37 12.81
C ALA A 129 -16.04 -0.74 13.00
N GLY A 130 -15.60 -0.63 14.25
CA GLY A 130 -14.29 -0.10 14.61
C GLY A 130 -14.16 1.40 14.40
N PHE A 131 -12.94 1.86 14.13
CA PHE A 131 -12.61 3.28 14.02
C PHE A 131 -12.74 3.77 12.58
N LEU A 132 -13.68 4.67 12.35
CA LEU A 132 -14.05 5.18 11.05
C LEU A 132 -13.55 6.61 10.85
N PRO A 133 -13.44 7.07 9.60
CA PRO A 133 -13.34 8.49 9.35
C PRO A 133 -14.61 9.23 9.83
N SER A 134 -14.54 10.56 9.83
CA SER A 134 -15.68 11.42 10.14
C SER A 134 -16.61 11.46 8.93
N GLY A 135 -17.90 11.60 9.21
CA GLY A 135 -18.93 11.62 8.19
C GLY A 135 -20.28 11.15 8.71
N GLU A 136 -21.23 11.09 7.79
CA GLU A 136 -22.58 10.62 8.06
C GLU A 136 -22.76 9.23 7.43
N TYR A 137 -23.18 8.26 8.23
CA TYR A 137 -23.31 6.86 7.84
C TYR A 137 -24.73 6.36 8.08
N ASN A 138 -25.70 7.07 7.49
CA ASN A 138 -27.12 6.74 7.58
C ASN A 138 -27.55 5.98 6.30
N GLN A 139 -28.66 6.38 5.69
CA GLN A 139 -29.09 5.85 4.40
C GLN A 139 -28.08 6.18 3.30
N ASN A 140 -27.56 7.41 3.30
CA ASN A 140 -26.49 7.83 2.41
C ASN A 140 -25.15 7.81 3.15
N THR A 141 -24.05 7.92 2.40
CA THR A 141 -22.74 8.07 3.03
C THR A 141 -22.10 9.40 2.69
N VAL A 142 -21.83 10.21 3.71
CA VAL A 142 -20.94 11.36 3.62
C VAL A 142 -19.59 10.99 4.22
N TYR A 143 -18.51 11.24 3.49
CA TYR A 143 -17.16 11.21 4.04
C TYR A 143 -16.62 12.64 4.13
N SER A 144 -16.03 12.97 5.27
CA SER A 144 -15.28 14.20 5.45
C SER A 144 -13.80 13.96 5.21
N PHE A 145 -13.16 14.93 4.57
CA PHE A 145 -11.78 14.87 4.12
C PHE A 145 -11.03 16.11 4.56
N CYS A 146 -9.75 15.90 4.84
CA CYS A 146 -8.79 16.97 5.05
C CYS A 146 -7.88 17.00 3.84
N CYS A 147 -7.94 18.10 3.09
CA CYS A 147 -7.16 18.29 1.87
C CYS A 147 -6.23 19.48 1.98
N ARG A 148 -5.08 19.40 1.31
CA ARG A 148 -4.14 20.52 1.16
C ARG A 148 -3.58 20.55 -0.25
N LYS A 149 -3.16 21.75 -0.69
CA LYS A 149 -2.61 21.99 -2.04
C LYS A 149 -1.45 22.99 -2.03
N ASP A 150 -0.73 23.08 -0.93
CA ASP A 150 0.35 24.05 -0.67
C ASP A 150 1.72 23.60 -1.21
N THR A 151 1.76 23.09 -2.44
CA THR A 151 3.00 22.54 -3.03
C THR A 151 4.07 23.62 -3.18
N LEU A 152 5.22 23.44 -2.52
CA LEU A 152 6.31 24.43 -2.52
C LEU A 152 7.29 24.31 -3.70
N ARG A 153 7.41 23.13 -4.36
CA ARG A 153 8.23 22.85 -5.57
C ARG A 153 7.95 21.43 -6.09
N LYS A 154 7.97 21.20 -7.42
CA LYS A 154 7.80 19.86 -8.05
C LYS A 154 8.83 18.82 -7.59
N LEU A 155 10.04 19.25 -7.24
CA LEU A 155 11.14 18.37 -6.81
C LEU A 155 11.11 18.01 -5.32
N TYR A 156 10.22 18.61 -4.53
CA TYR A 156 10.13 18.32 -3.10
C TYR A 156 9.65 16.88 -2.85
N LYS A 157 10.30 16.17 -1.93
CA LYS A 157 9.94 14.82 -1.50
C LYS A 157 9.44 14.87 -0.07
N MET A 158 8.19 14.49 0.13
CA MET A 158 7.58 14.35 1.45
C MET A 158 8.31 13.29 2.26
N ILE A 159 8.57 13.59 3.53
CA ILE A 159 9.16 12.64 4.47
C ILE A 159 8.03 12.12 5.35
N LEU A 160 7.70 10.84 5.19
CA LEU A 160 6.67 10.11 5.92
C LEU A 160 7.24 8.73 6.30
N PRO A 161 6.65 8.01 7.27
CA PRO A 161 7.06 6.64 7.55
C PRO A 161 6.89 5.71 6.34
N ILE A 162 8.00 5.08 5.93
CA ILE A 162 8.08 4.26 4.69
C ILE A 162 8.15 2.75 4.95
N GLU A 163 8.01 2.32 6.21
CA GLU A 163 8.20 0.92 6.61
C GLU A 163 7.20 -0.04 5.98
N LYS A 164 5.96 0.41 5.78
CA LYS A 164 4.91 -0.32 5.05
C LYS A 164 4.27 0.57 4.00
N PRO A 165 3.71 -0.02 2.93
CA PRO A 165 2.92 0.72 1.97
C PRO A 165 1.74 1.47 2.61
N PHE A 166 1.31 2.55 1.97
CA PHE A 166 0.17 3.35 2.43
C PHE A 166 -0.52 4.07 1.28
N TYR A 167 -1.71 4.60 1.55
CA TYR A 167 -2.44 5.46 0.64
C TYR A 167 -2.54 6.88 1.18
N LEU A 168 -2.38 7.85 0.26
CA LEU A 168 -2.98 9.17 0.40
C LEU A 168 -4.06 9.31 -0.67
N ILE A 169 -5.03 10.18 -0.44
CA ILE A 169 -6.07 10.46 -1.44
C ILE A 169 -5.51 11.50 -2.40
N LYS A 170 -5.65 11.28 -3.70
CA LYS A 170 -5.20 12.25 -4.71
C LYS A 170 -6.06 13.51 -4.56
N GLN A 171 -5.46 14.69 -4.67
CA GLN A 171 -6.17 15.97 -4.54
C GLN A 171 -6.49 16.53 -5.93
N GLY A 172 -7.77 16.72 -6.24
CA GLY A 172 -8.24 17.26 -7.52
C GLY A 172 -7.51 16.67 -8.74
N ASN A 173 -7.04 17.54 -9.63
CA ASN A 173 -6.30 17.14 -10.84
C ASN A 173 -4.79 17.06 -10.64
N ASN A 174 -4.27 17.32 -9.43
CA ASN A 174 -2.83 17.35 -9.16
C ASN A 174 -2.20 15.96 -9.18
N GLU A 175 -0.96 15.86 -9.65
CA GLU A 175 -0.18 14.63 -9.53
C GLU A 175 -0.01 14.20 -8.07
N CYS A 176 0.15 12.89 -7.86
CA CYS A 176 0.52 12.38 -6.55
C CYS A 176 1.86 12.99 -6.11
N PRO A 177 1.97 13.56 -4.90
CA PRO A 177 3.23 14.11 -4.41
C PRO A 177 4.28 13.00 -4.27
N ASN A 178 5.56 13.36 -4.40
CA ASN A 178 6.66 12.41 -4.20
C ASN A 178 6.86 12.16 -2.71
N VAL A 179 6.99 10.91 -2.30
CA VAL A 179 7.45 10.53 -0.95
C VAL A 179 8.88 10.03 -1.10
N LYS A 180 9.76 10.49 -0.21
CA LYS A 180 11.17 10.09 -0.22
C LYS A 180 11.26 8.56 -0.15
N ASP A 181 12.11 7.97 -0.98
CA ASP A 181 12.45 6.54 -0.98
C ASP A 181 11.26 5.58 -1.28
N MET A 182 10.18 6.11 -1.85
CA MET A 182 9.01 5.34 -2.27
C MET A 182 8.66 5.59 -3.74
N SER A 183 8.19 4.53 -4.40
CA SER A 183 7.45 4.65 -5.67
C SER A 183 5.98 4.99 -5.39
N LYS A 184 5.35 5.67 -6.34
CA LYS A 184 3.93 6.03 -6.30
C LYS A 184 3.19 5.47 -7.52
N GLN A 185 1.96 5.03 -7.34
CA GLN A 185 1.05 4.67 -8.42
C GLN A 185 -0.36 5.16 -8.11
N VAL A 186 -1.10 5.62 -9.13
CA VAL A 186 -2.49 6.01 -8.96
C VAL A 186 -3.36 4.76 -8.98
N GLU A 187 -4.18 4.59 -7.96
CA GLU A 187 -5.23 3.57 -7.92
C GLU A 187 -6.57 4.25 -7.69
N SER A 188 -7.67 3.59 -8.04
CA SER A 188 -8.99 4.17 -7.85
C SER A 188 -10.03 3.12 -7.50
N ILE A 189 -11.09 3.58 -6.86
CA ILE A 189 -12.29 2.80 -6.56
C ILE A 189 -13.45 3.52 -7.23
N THR A 190 -14.25 2.76 -7.96
CA THR A 190 -15.47 3.25 -8.59
C THR A 190 -16.65 2.53 -7.96
N TRP A 191 -17.60 3.29 -7.43
CA TRP A 191 -18.91 2.77 -7.01
C TRP A 191 -20.01 3.30 -7.92
N ALA A 192 -20.99 2.45 -8.18
CA ALA A 192 -22.25 2.88 -8.75
C ALA A 192 -23.16 3.42 -7.64
N THR A 193 -23.73 4.60 -7.87
CA THR A 193 -24.59 5.36 -6.96
C THR A 193 -26.04 5.30 -7.43
N SER A 194 -26.97 5.87 -6.66
CA SER A 194 -28.40 5.88 -6.98
C SER A 194 -28.71 6.31 -8.42
N VAL A 195 -29.69 5.66 -9.05
CA VAL A 195 -30.21 5.99 -10.39
C VAL A 195 -31.19 7.17 -10.33
N TYR A 196 -31.98 7.26 -9.26
CA TYR A 196 -33.05 8.26 -9.12
C TYR A 196 -32.69 9.31 -8.07
N LEU A 197 -33.00 10.57 -8.36
CA LEU A 197 -32.83 11.72 -7.46
C LEU A 197 -31.43 11.77 -6.81
N ASN A 198 -30.39 11.60 -7.63
CA ASN A 198 -29.04 11.41 -7.13
C ASN A 198 -28.52 12.64 -6.37
N THR A 199 -28.45 12.56 -5.05
CA THR A 199 -28.08 13.72 -4.19
C THR A 199 -26.57 13.86 -3.96
N PHE A 200 -25.75 13.31 -4.86
CA PHE A 200 -24.29 13.43 -4.79
C PHE A 200 -23.86 14.90 -4.76
N TYR A 201 -22.93 15.21 -3.86
CA TYR A 201 -22.27 16.51 -3.85
C TYR A 201 -20.80 16.39 -3.42
N ILE A 202 -20.04 17.41 -3.78
CA ILE A 202 -18.72 17.71 -3.24
C ILE A 202 -18.78 19.13 -2.66
N ARG A 203 -18.37 19.31 -1.41
CA ARG A 203 -18.29 20.62 -0.74
C ARG A 203 -16.87 20.90 -0.26
N GLY A 204 -16.46 22.16 -0.28
CA GLY A 204 -15.14 22.62 0.18
C GLY A 204 -14.25 23.15 -0.96
N ASN A 205 -13.28 24.01 -0.60
CA ASN A 205 -12.43 24.71 -1.57
C ASN A 205 -11.23 23.89 -2.07
N VAL A 206 -10.82 22.88 -1.28
CA VAL A 206 -9.76 21.94 -1.63
C VAL A 206 -10.32 20.55 -1.42
N THR A 207 -10.44 19.80 -2.51
CA THR A 207 -11.22 18.55 -2.52
C THR A 207 -10.40 17.37 -3.04
N PRO A 208 -10.79 16.13 -2.71
CA PRO A 208 -10.19 14.94 -3.29
C PRO A 208 -10.47 14.83 -4.80
N ALA A 209 -9.66 14.02 -5.48
CA ALA A 209 -9.78 13.74 -6.90
C ALA A 209 -10.97 12.81 -7.15
N ILE A 210 -12.09 13.41 -7.55
CA ILE A 210 -13.34 12.70 -7.78
C ILE A 210 -13.87 13.03 -9.17
N THR A 211 -14.28 11.99 -9.89
CA THR A 211 -15.01 12.12 -11.16
C THR A 211 -16.35 11.42 -11.04
N LYS A 212 -17.42 12.10 -11.46
CA LYS A 212 -18.77 11.55 -11.59
C LYS A 212 -19.14 11.46 -13.07
N TRP A 213 -19.76 10.37 -13.48
CA TRP A 213 -20.34 10.20 -14.82
C TRP A 213 -21.57 9.31 -14.75
N GLN A 214 -22.32 9.22 -15.85
CA GLN A 214 -23.49 8.34 -15.96
C GLN A 214 -23.26 7.35 -17.10
N LYS A 215 -23.70 6.10 -16.94
CA LYS A 215 -23.66 5.09 -18.00
C LYS A 215 -24.82 4.12 -17.82
N ASP A 216 -25.64 3.95 -18.86
CA ASP A 216 -26.76 2.99 -18.92
C ASP A 216 -27.76 3.11 -17.75
N GLY A 217 -27.99 4.33 -17.25
CA GLY A 217 -28.86 4.59 -16.09
C GLY A 217 -28.11 5.06 -14.84
N PRO A 218 -27.33 4.21 -14.15
CA PRO A 218 -26.66 4.59 -12.90
C PRO A 218 -25.58 5.66 -13.07
N PHE A 219 -25.43 6.47 -12.03
CA PHE A 219 -24.28 7.35 -11.87
C PHE A 219 -23.12 6.59 -11.22
N PHE A 220 -21.91 6.80 -11.73
CA PHE A 220 -20.69 6.25 -11.19
C PHE A 220 -19.86 7.37 -10.59
N VAL A 221 -19.20 7.06 -9.48
CA VAL A 221 -18.26 7.98 -8.86
C VAL A 221 -16.95 7.24 -8.63
N LYS A 222 -15.85 7.85 -9.09
CA LYS A 222 -14.50 7.34 -8.92
C LYS A 222 -13.72 8.23 -7.99
N LEU A 223 -13.22 7.64 -6.90
CA LEU A 223 -12.28 8.27 -5.97
C LEU A 223 -10.88 7.74 -6.25
N SER A 224 -9.92 8.65 -6.43
CA SER A 224 -8.54 8.30 -6.79
C SER A 224 -7.57 8.46 -5.60
N PHE A 225 -6.62 7.54 -5.51
CA PHE A 225 -5.64 7.44 -4.44
C PHE A 225 -4.23 7.34 -5.00
N CYS A 226 -3.27 7.82 -4.21
CA CYS A 226 -1.85 7.66 -4.41
C CYS A 226 -1.38 6.51 -3.52
N TYR A 227 -1.07 5.36 -4.12
CA TYR A 227 -0.47 4.24 -3.41
C TYR A 227 1.04 4.39 -3.39
N TYR A 228 1.63 4.35 -2.21
CA TYR A 228 3.08 4.42 -2.01
C TYR A 228 3.62 3.08 -1.56
N LYS A 229 4.65 2.60 -2.24
CA LYS A 229 5.40 1.39 -1.84
C LYS A 229 6.90 1.64 -1.93
N LYS A 230 7.65 1.07 -1.00
CA LYS A 230 9.11 1.22 -0.93
C LYS A 230 9.78 0.81 -2.25
N LEU A 231 10.82 1.56 -2.66
CA LEU A 231 11.57 1.26 -3.87
C LEU A 231 12.25 -0.12 -3.77
N LYS A 232 12.07 -0.97 -4.78
CA LYS A 232 12.65 -2.33 -4.84
C LYS A 232 14.18 -2.31 -4.77
N TYR A 233 14.81 -1.27 -5.32
CA TYR A 233 16.26 -1.09 -5.31
C TYR A 233 16.85 -0.98 -3.90
N GLU A 234 16.16 -0.33 -2.96
CA GLU A 234 16.64 -0.24 -1.58
C GLU A 234 16.52 -1.56 -0.82
N ILE A 235 15.52 -2.39 -1.13
CA ILE A 235 15.42 -3.74 -0.60
C ILE A 235 16.65 -4.54 -1.06
N LEU A 236 17.02 -4.40 -2.34
CA LEU A 236 18.21 -5.05 -2.90
C LEU A 236 19.51 -4.51 -2.29
N GLN A 237 19.66 -3.20 -2.14
CA GLN A 237 20.86 -2.59 -1.54
C GLN A 237 21.01 -2.94 -0.06
N LYS A 238 19.92 -2.90 0.72
CA LYS A 238 19.95 -3.30 2.13
C LYS A 238 20.27 -4.79 2.28
N ASN A 239 19.76 -5.63 1.37
CA ASN A 239 20.12 -7.05 1.35
C ASN A 239 21.59 -7.25 0.97
N LYS A 240 22.12 -6.47 0.02
CA LYS A 240 23.55 -6.47 -0.34
C LYS A 240 24.43 -6.03 0.82
N GLU A 241 24.07 -4.96 1.54
CA GLU A 241 24.82 -4.50 2.71
C GLU A 241 24.79 -5.53 3.85
N ARG A 242 23.63 -6.16 4.10
CA ARG A 242 23.49 -7.24 5.09
C ARG A 242 24.33 -8.47 4.71
N SER A 243 24.34 -8.82 3.42
CA SER A 243 25.20 -9.88 2.88
C SER A 243 26.69 -9.55 3.10
N ASN A 244 27.11 -8.32 2.76
CA ASN A 244 28.49 -7.87 2.97
C ASN A 244 28.90 -7.93 4.45
N ARG A 245 28.02 -7.52 5.38
CA ARG A 245 28.29 -7.64 6.83
C ARG A 245 28.47 -9.09 7.26
N LEU A 246 27.64 -10.01 6.76
CA LEU A 246 27.76 -11.45 7.06
C LEU A 246 29.08 -12.01 6.53
N VAL A 247 29.49 -11.64 5.31
CA VAL A 247 30.76 -12.06 4.73
C VAL A 247 31.94 -11.59 5.58
N VAL A 248 31.93 -10.32 6.02
CA VAL A 248 32.97 -9.79 6.91
C VAL A 248 33.04 -10.56 8.22
N ILE A 249 31.90 -10.87 8.85
CA ILE A 249 31.85 -11.67 10.08
C ILE A 249 32.43 -13.08 9.85
N ILE A 250 32.11 -13.72 8.73
CA ILE A 250 32.64 -15.05 8.37
C ILE A 250 34.16 -15.00 8.19
N ILE A 251 34.70 -13.98 7.52
CA ILE A 251 36.15 -13.81 7.35
C ILE A 251 36.84 -13.66 8.70
N PHE A 252 36.30 -12.85 9.62
CA PHE A 252 36.85 -12.73 10.97
C PHE A 252 36.81 -14.05 11.75
N MET A 253 35.74 -14.83 11.63
CA MET A 253 35.66 -16.15 12.26
C MET A 253 36.72 -17.11 11.70
N ILE A 254 36.91 -17.16 10.38
CA ILE A 254 37.93 -18.01 9.74
C ILE A 254 39.34 -17.60 10.18
N LEU A 255 39.65 -16.30 10.18
CA LEU A 255 40.94 -15.79 10.63
C LEU A 255 41.20 -16.15 12.10
N SER A 256 40.20 -16.02 12.97
CA SER A 256 40.32 -16.41 14.37
C SER A 256 40.61 -17.91 14.53
N ILE A 257 39.95 -18.77 13.73
CA ILE A 257 40.20 -20.21 13.75
C ILE A 257 41.62 -20.53 13.27
N LEU A 258 42.08 -19.91 12.19
CA LEU A 258 43.44 -20.10 11.68
C LEU A 258 44.50 -19.66 12.71
N ILE A 259 44.29 -18.54 13.38
CA ILE A 259 45.17 -18.08 14.46
C ILE A 259 45.18 -19.08 15.62
N MET A 260 44.03 -19.64 16.00
CA MET A 260 43.96 -20.66 17.03
C MET A 260 44.71 -21.95 16.62
N ILE A 261 44.56 -22.39 15.37
CA ILE A 261 45.28 -23.56 14.84
C ILE A 261 46.79 -23.32 14.85
N THR A 262 47.27 -22.14 14.44
CA THR A 262 48.71 -21.84 14.45
C THR A 262 49.27 -21.72 15.86
N LEU A 263 48.53 -21.11 16.80
CA LEU A 263 48.91 -21.06 18.21
C LEU A 263 48.97 -22.46 18.82
N VAL A 264 47.94 -23.29 18.62
CA VAL A 264 47.93 -24.68 19.09
C VAL A 264 49.09 -25.46 18.46
N GLY A 265 49.30 -25.34 17.15
CA GLY A 265 50.41 -25.97 16.46
C GLY A 265 51.77 -25.54 16.99
N PHE A 266 51.95 -24.25 17.29
CA PHE A 266 53.18 -23.71 17.90
C PHE A 266 53.38 -24.21 19.33
N PHE A 267 52.31 -24.25 20.14
CA PHE A 267 52.35 -24.82 21.50
C PHE A 267 52.72 -26.31 21.45
N LEU A 268 52.09 -27.08 20.57
CA LEU A 268 52.40 -28.49 20.35
C LEU A 268 53.85 -28.68 19.84
N TYR A 269 54.34 -27.80 18.97
CA TYR A 269 55.72 -27.85 18.48
C TYR A 269 56.75 -27.53 19.58
N LYS A 270 56.47 -26.52 20.41
CA LYS A 270 57.39 -26.02 21.44
C LYS A 270 57.41 -26.91 22.69
N TYR A 271 56.28 -27.47 23.08
CA TYR A 271 56.10 -28.22 24.33
C TYR A 271 55.77 -29.70 24.12
N GLY A 272 55.54 -30.14 22.88
CA GLY A 272 55.36 -31.54 22.56
C GLY A 272 56.67 -32.31 22.69
N ASP A 273 56.64 -33.36 23.51
CA ASP A 273 57.74 -34.31 23.65
C ASP A 273 58.03 -34.96 22.28
N LYS A 274 59.17 -34.55 21.67
CA LYS A 274 59.56 -34.92 20.29
C LYS A 274 59.64 -36.43 20.05
N LYS A 275 59.67 -37.25 21.11
CA LYS A 275 59.80 -38.71 21.03
C LYS A 275 58.48 -39.48 20.87
N LYS A 276 57.31 -38.85 21.01
CA LYS A 276 56.01 -39.56 20.91
C LYS A 276 55.24 -39.37 19.59
N TRP A 277 55.62 -38.40 18.75
CA TRP A 277 54.77 -37.98 17.61
C TRP A 277 55.18 -38.55 16.23
N PHE A 278 56.30 -39.28 16.11
CA PHE A 278 56.70 -39.93 14.85
C PHE A 278 56.91 -41.46 14.97
N PRO A 279 55.87 -42.29 15.17
CA PRO A 279 55.96 -43.72 14.83
C PRO A 279 55.48 -44.05 13.40
N PHE A 280 54.74 -43.15 12.73
CA PHE A 280 53.89 -43.56 11.60
C PHE A 280 54.38 -43.18 10.19
N LEU A 281 55.56 -42.56 10.05
CA LEU A 281 56.19 -42.32 8.73
C LEU A 281 57.38 -43.23 8.49
N LYS A 282 57.28 -44.50 8.93
CA LYS A 282 58.22 -45.54 8.52
C LYS A 282 57.74 -46.13 7.20
N SER A 283 58.41 -45.71 6.14
CA SER A 283 58.59 -46.39 4.85
C SER A 283 58.06 -47.83 4.80
N ASN A 284 57.01 -48.04 4.01
CA ASN A 284 56.75 -49.32 3.35
C ASN A 284 57.21 -49.16 1.90
N ASP A 285 58.51 -49.30 1.71
CA ASP A 285 59.09 -49.69 0.43
C ASP A 285 58.67 -51.15 0.15
N LYS A 286 57.71 -51.33 -0.76
CA LYS A 286 57.32 -52.63 -1.29
C LYS A 286 57.27 -52.53 -2.80
N THR A 287 58.39 -52.92 -3.42
CA THR A 287 58.50 -53.82 -4.57
C THR A 287 57.47 -53.63 -5.69
N LEU A 288 57.93 -53.00 -6.78
CA LEU A 288 57.36 -53.11 -8.13
C LEU A 288 57.35 -54.56 -8.62
N PRO A 289 56.27 -55.03 -9.28
CA PRO A 289 56.32 -56.09 -10.25
C PRO A 289 56.33 -55.57 -11.71
N ASP A 290 57.08 -56.32 -12.53
CA ASP A 290 57.32 -56.28 -13.98
C ASP A 290 56.07 -56.04 -14.86
N PRO A 291 56.14 -55.18 -15.91
CA PRO A 291 55.03 -54.94 -16.83
C PRO A 291 55.04 -55.93 -18.00
N ARG A 292 54.16 -56.94 -18.00
CA ARG A 292 53.81 -57.69 -19.22
C ARG A 292 52.32 -58.07 -19.29
N HIS A 293 51.78 -57.80 -20.48
CA HIS A 293 50.57 -58.33 -21.12
C HIS A 293 49.16 -57.74 -20.86
N SER A 294 48.71 -57.07 -21.93
CA SER A 294 47.49 -57.31 -22.73
C SER A 294 46.10 -56.82 -22.26
N THR A 295 45.57 -55.93 -23.11
CA THR A 295 44.22 -55.90 -23.71
C THR A 295 43.00 -55.74 -22.82
N GLY A 296 42.21 -54.70 -23.10
CA GLY A 296 40.82 -54.59 -22.64
C GLY A 296 40.31 -53.17 -22.76
N THR A 297 39.79 -52.83 -23.94
CA THR A 297 38.92 -51.69 -24.20
C THR A 297 37.69 -51.75 -23.29
N ASP A 298 37.26 -50.63 -22.70
CA ASP A 298 35.88 -50.18 -22.84
C ASP A 298 35.69 -48.74 -22.34
N TYR A 299 34.88 -48.02 -23.10
CA TYR A 299 34.77 -46.57 -23.19
C TYR A 299 33.30 -46.23 -23.02
N ILE A 300 32.86 -45.59 -21.91
CA ILE A 300 31.54 -44.95 -21.80
C ILE A 300 31.64 -43.68 -20.93
N PRO A 301 30.97 -42.57 -21.30
CA PRO A 301 31.56 -41.22 -21.24
C PRO A 301 30.99 -40.28 -20.17
N GLU A 302 31.68 -39.14 -20.05
CA GLU A 302 31.32 -37.94 -19.27
C GLU A 302 29.92 -37.41 -19.59
N LYS A 303 29.15 -37.13 -18.54
CA LYS A 303 27.93 -36.32 -18.62
C LYS A 303 28.30 -34.84 -18.77
N GLN A 304 28.12 -34.31 -19.98
CA GLN A 304 27.97 -32.88 -20.21
C GLN A 304 26.55 -32.42 -19.82
N ILE A 305 26.46 -31.36 -19.02
CA ILE A 305 25.21 -30.68 -18.66
C ILE A 305 24.98 -29.58 -19.70
N TYR A 306 23.98 -29.77 -20.57
CA TYR A 306 23.50 -28.73 -21.48
C TYR A 306 22.47 -27.82 -20.80
N PHE A 307 22.65 -26.52 -20.94
CA PHE A 307 21.64 -25.49 -20.68
C PHE A 307 20.60 -25.52 -21.80
N ILE A 308 19.33 -25.74 -21.45
CA ILE A 308 18.19 -25.55 -22.36
C ILE A 308 17.68 -24.11 -22.19
N SER A 309 17.85 -23.32 -23.25
CA SER A 309 17.12 -22.07 -23.46
C SER A 309 15.85 -22.37 -24.27
N ASN A 310 14.68 -22.07 -23.71
CA ASN A 310 13.41 -22.17 -24.43
C ASN A 310 13.06 -20.81 -25.04
N HIS A 311 13.29 -20.69 -26.35
CA HIS A 311 12.67 -19.73 -27.23
C HIS A 311 11.87 -20.52 -28.27
N GLN A 312 10.55 -20.39 -28.27
CA GLN A 312 9.67 -20.57 -29.43
C GLN A 312 8.31 -19.98 -29.03
N GLN A 313 7.87 -18.87 -29.62
CA GLN A 313 7.37 -18.63 -30.98
C GLN A 313 5.86 -18.48 -30.96
N VAL A 314 5.46 -17.34 -31.52
CA VAL A 314 4.13 -16.87 -31.84
C VAL A 314 3.48 -17.78 -32.89
N PRO A 315 2.14 -17.89 -32.87
CA PRO A 315 1.40 -17.76 -34.12
C PRO A 315 0.36 -16.64 -34.05
N ASN A 316 0.43 -15.76 -35.06
CA ASN A 316 -0.66 -14.92 -35.52
C ASN A 316 -1.69 -15.80 -36.25
N ASN A 317 -2.98 -15.65 -35.95
CA ASN A 317 -4.06 -15.48 -36.93
C ASN A 317 -5.42 -15.44 -36.24
N GLY A 318 -6.30 -14.56 -36.74
CA GLY A 318 -7.76 -14.75 -36.61
C GLY A 318 -8.55 -13.55 -36.10
N ASN A 319 -8.71 -12.52 -36.94
CA ASN A 319 -9.93 -11.71 -36.93
C ASN A 319 -11.04 -12.50 -37.63
N ALA A 320 -12.21 -12.65 -37.01
CA ALA A 320 -13.48 -12.78 -37.72
C ALA A 320 -14.66 -12.48 -36.77
N HIS A 321 -15.52 -11.61 -37.27
CA HIS A 321 -16.81 -11.22 -36.73
C HIS A 321 -17.75 -12.42 -36.56
N THR A 322 -18.57 -12.39 -35.51
CA THR A 322 -19.99 -12.77 -35.62
C THR A 322 -20.84 -11.83 -34.78
N TYR A 323 -21.74 -11.15 -35.49
CA TYR A 323 -22.96 -10.58 -34.96
C TYR A 323 -23.78 -11.69 -34.29
N ASP A 324 -24.40 -11.38 -33.15
CA ASP A 324 -25.66 -12.03 -32.82
C ASP A 324 -26.66 -10.96 -32.37
N GLN A 325 -27.56 -10.68 -33.31
CA GLN A 325 -28.81 -9.99 -33.09
C GLN A 325 -29.73 -10.99 -32.39
N ASN A 326 -30.33 -10.62 -31.26
CA ASN A 326 -31.64 -11.16 -30.94
C ASN A 326 -32.50 -10.07 -30.32
N ASN A 327 -33.37 -9.58 -31.19
CA ASN A 327 -34.58 -8.84 -30.92
C ASN A 327 -35.46 -9.61 -29.93
N TYR A 328 -35.97 -8.93 -28.92
CA TYR A 328 -37.35 -9.14 -28.49
C TYR A 328 -37.98 -7.77 -28.26
N TYR A 329 -38.91 -7.46 -29.16
CA TYR A 329 -39.79 -6.30 -29.18
C TYR A 329 -41.20 -6.86 -29.17
N VAL A 330 -41.95 -6.68 -28.08
CA VAL A 330 -43.43 -6.67 -28.03
C VAL A 330 -43.86 -5.97 -26.72
N PRO A 331 -45.06 -5.38 -26.63
CA PRO A 331 -45.21 -3.95 -26.43
C PRO A 331 -46.07 -3.58 -25.20
N ASN A 332 -46.22 -2.27 -25.02
CA ASN A 332 -47.18 -1.53 -24.21
C ASN A 332 -48.49 -2.25 -23.87
N ASP A 333 -48.93 -2.07 -22.62
CA ASP A 333 -50.30 -1.67 -22.26
C ASP A 333 -50.20 -0.74 -21.03
N GLN A 334 -50.47 0.55 -21.24
CA GLN A 334 -51.70 1.24 -20.79
C GLN A 334 -51.89 1.27 -19.26
N TYR A 335 -51.56 2.41 -18.65
CA TYR A 335 -52.38 3.01 -17.60
C TYR A 335 -52.29 4.53 -17.73
N THR A 336 -53.34 5.10 -18.31
CA THR A 336 -53.84 6.44 -18.03
C THR A 336 -54.42 6.45 -16.63
N GLU A 337 -54.05 7.43 -15.81
CA GLU A 337 -54.99 8.42 -15.26
C GLU A 337 -54.25 9.42 -14.37
N ALA A 338 -54.42 10.68 -14.74
CA ALA A 338 -53.99 11.85 -14.01
C ALA A 338 -55.19 12.41 -13.25
N VAL A 339 -55.03 12.61 -11.94
CA VAL A 339 -55.75 13.58 -11.11
C VAL A 339 -54.72 13.96 -10.03
N GLY A 340 -54.11 15.14 -9.98
CA GLY A 340 -54.64 16.47 -10.24
C GLY A 340 -55.30 16.98 -8.96
N ASN A 341 -54.53 17.59 -8.05
CA ASN A 341 -54.89 18.86 -7.41
C ASN A 341 -53.78 19.33 -6.45
N GLU A 342 -53.22 20.46 -6.83
CA GLU A 342 -52.48 21.41 -6.01
C GLU A 342 -53.44 22.16 -5.07
N GLU A 343 -52.94 22.62 -3.91
CA GLU A 343 -53.21 23.93 -3.31
C GLU A 343 -52.29 24.05 -2.07
N PHE A 344 -51.22 24.84 -2.10
CA PHE A 344 -51.06 26.29 -1.96
C PHE A 344 -50.66 26.74 -0.54
N TYR A 345 -49.64 27.60 -0.54
CA TYR A 345 -48.86 28.16 0.55
C TYR A 345 -49.65 29.04 1.53
N LYS A 346 -49.16 29.13 2.78
CA LYS A 346 -49.13 30.38 3.56
C LYS A 346 -48.11 30.29 4.69
N ALA A 347 -47.04 31.09 4.60
CA ALA A 347 -46.20 31.48 5.72
C ALA A 347 -45.57 32.83 5.38
N ASP A 348 -46.15 33.91 5.93
CA ASP A 348 -45.51 35.21 6.07
C ASP A 348 -45.94 35.76 7.42
N ASP A 349 -44.98 36.01 8.31
CA ASP A 349 -45.10 37.07 9.29
C ASP A 349 -43.72 37.67 9.56
N PHE A 350 -43.51 38.86 8.98
CA PHE A 350 -42.33 39.71 9.14
C PHE A 350 -42.71 40.81 10.13
N SER A 351 -42.18 40.74 11.35
CA SER A 351 -42.17 41.84 12.30
C SER A 351 -40.87 42.64 12.14
N ARG A 352 -40.98 43.91 11.74
CA ARG A 352 -39.95 44.94 11.92
C ARG A 352 -40.45 46.01 12.91
N PRO A 353 -39.57 46.61 13.73
CA PRO A 353 -39.93 47.67 14.65
C PRO A 353 -39.83 49.06 14.02
N TYR A 354 -40.55 49.98 14.66
CA TYR A 354 -40.57 51.42 14.46
C TYR A 354 -39.18 52.07 14.55
N HIS A 355 -38.85 52.92 13.57
CA HIS A 355 -38.42 54.31 13.75
C HIS A 355 -38.48 55.07 12.42
#